data_AF-A0A924TQ68-F1
#
_entry.id   AF-A0A924TQ68-F1
#
_cell.length_a   1.000
_cell.length_b   1.000
_cell.length_c   1.000
_cell.angle_alpha   90.00
_cell.angle_beta   90.00
_cell.angle_gamma   90.00
#
_symmetry.space_group_name_H-M   'P 1'
#
loop_
_entity.id
_entity.type
_entity.pdbx_description
1 polymer ?
#
loop_
_entity_poly.entity_id
_entity_poly.type
_entity_poly.pdbx_seq_one_letter_code
_entity_poly.pdbx_strand_id
1 'polypeptide(L)' 'MSVTMREMLEAGVHFGHQTRFWNPKMAPYIYGHRNKIHIINLEKTLPAFQDAMKFVRQLSAKRG' A
#
# COMPACT_ATOMS: atom_id res chain seq x y z
N MET A 1 15.36 -7.32 5.90
CA MET A 1 14.94 -6.00 5.39
C MET A 1 13.56 -5.70 5.92
N SER A 2 13.46 -4.77 6.87
CA SER A 2 12.21 -4.24 7.39
C SER A 2 11.91 -2.94 6.65
N VAL A 3 10.83 -2.92 5.86
CA VAL A 3 10.34 -1.68 5.24
C VAL A 3 9.60 -0.87 6.31
N THR A 4 9.91 0.41 6.40
CA THR A 4 9.28 1.38 7.32
C THR A 4 8.27 2.26 6.58
N MET A 5 7.31 2.83 7.31
CA MET A 5 6.36 3.79 6.74
C MET A 5 7.07 5.04 6.16
N ARG A 6 8.19 5.45 6.78
CA ARG A 6 9.00 6.58 6.30
C ARG A 6 9.56 6.30 4.90
N GLU A 7 10.15 5.13 4.69
CA GLU A 7 10.67 4.73 3.37
C GLU A 7 9.55 4.65 2.33
N MET A 8 8.35 4.19 2.70
CA MET A 8 7.18 4.18 1.82
C MET A 8 6.72 5.61 1.44
N LEU A 9 6.79 6.56 2.37
CA LEU A 9 6.48 7.96 2.10
C LEU A 9 7.50 8.59 1.16
N GLU A 10 8.80 8.40 1.43
CA GLU A 10 9.91 8.90 0.60
C GLU A 10 9.88 8.29 -0.81
N ALA A 11 9.51 7.01 -0.93
CA ALA A 11 9.31 6.33 -2.22
C ALA A 11 8.02 6.73 -2.95
N GLY A 12 7.13 7.51 -2.33
CA GLY A 12 5.90 8.01 -2.97
C GLY A 12 4.79 6.97 -3.17
N VAL A 13 4.83 5.82 -2.50
CA VAL A 13 3.85 4.73 -2.73
C VAL A 13 2.44 5.03 -2.22
N HIS A 14 2.28 6.12 -1.46
CA HIS A 14 1.00 6.58 -0.92
C HIS A 14 0.17 7.36 -1.95
N PHE A 15 0.75 7.77 -3.09
CA PHE A 15 0.01 8.46 -4.14
C PHE A 15 -0.87 7.47 -4.91
N GLY A 16 -2.18 7.66 -4.81
CA GLY A 16 -3.18 6.93 -5.58
C GLY A 16 -3.54 7.66 -6.89
N HIS A 17 -4.73 7.35 -7.40
CA HIS A 17 -5.26 7.95 -8.62
C HIS A 17 -5.99 9.28 -8.35
N GLN A 18 -6.29 10.01 -9.43
CA GLN A 18 -7.13 11.21 -9.35
C GLN A 18 -8.51 10.89 -8.74
N THR A 19 -9.09 11.84 -8.00
CA THR A 19 -10.37 11.64 -7.29
C THR A 19 -11.56 11.33 -8.21
N ARG A 20 -11.47 11.65 -9.50
CA ARG A 20 -12.47 11.29 -10.52
C ARG A 20 -12.35 9.87 -11.07
N PHE A 21 -11.17 9.25 -10.96
CA PHE A 21 -10.88 7.93 -11.52
C PHE A 21 -10.51 6.97 -10.40
N TRP A 22 -11.51 6.59 -9.61
CA TRP A 22 -11.32 5.67 -8.49
C TRP A 22 -12.45 4.66 -8.41
N ASN A 23 -12.14 3.52 -7.81
CA ASN A 23 -13.12 2.48 -7.53
C ASN A 23 -13.68 2.72 -6.12
N PRO A 24 -15.01 2.87 -5.93
CA PRO A 24 -15.64 3.07 -4.62
C PRO A 24 -15.26 2.01 -3.57
N LYS A 25 -14.94 0.78 -3.99
CA LYS A 25 -14.47 -0.29 -3.10
C LYS A 25 -13.12 0.02 -2.43
N MET A 26 -12.38 1.01 -2.92
CA MET A 26 -11.13 1.46 -2.31
C MET A 26 -11.33 2.40 -1.12
N ALA A 27 -12.56 2.84 -0.83
CA ALA A 27 -12.84 3.78 0.26
C ALA A 27 -12.21 3.37 1.61
N PRO A 28 -12.24 2.09 2.04
CA PRO A 28 -11.61 1.69 3.30
C PRO A 28 -10.08 1.80 3.30
N TYR A 29 -9.43 1.86 2.14
CA TYR A 29 -7.97 1.90 1.99
C TYR A 29 -7.43 3.30 1.68
N ILE A 30 -8.32 4.28 1.52
CA ILE A 30 -7.96 5.67 1.26
C ILE A 30 -7.87 6.40 2.60
N TYR A 31 -6.75 7.08 2.84
CA TYR A 31 -6.56 7.96 4.00
C TYR A 31 -7.27 9.30 3.80
N GLY A 32 -7.22 9.83 2.58
CA GLY A 32 -7.83 11.10 2.21
C GLY A 32 -7.47 11.47 0.78
N HIS A 33 -7.55 12.76 0.45
CA HIS A 33 -7.10 13.27 -0.84
C HIS A 33 -6.41 14.62 -0.69
N ARG A 34 -5.45 14.91 -1.57
CA ARG A 34 -4.74 16.19 -1.66
C ARG A 34 -4.53 16.53 -3.13
N ASN A 35 -4.76 17.78 -3.52
CA ASN A 35 -4.60 18.23 -4.92
C ASN A 35 -5.32 17.32 -5.93
N LYS A 36 -6.53 16.86 -5.59
CA LYS A 36 -7.35 15.93 -6.41
C LYS A 36 -6.72 14.54 -6.63
N ILE A 37 -5.74 14.13 -5.81
CA ILE A 37 -5.15 12.79 -5.81
C ILE A 37 -5.52 12.09 -4.51
N HIS A 38 -6.01 10.85 -4.59
CA HIS A 38 -6.23 10.02 -3.40
C HIS A 38 -4.91 9.65 -2.74
N ILE A 39 -4.86 9.73 -1.42
CA ILE A 39 -3.75 9.27 -0.60
C ILE A 39 -4.14 7.91 -0.02
N ILE A 40 -3.33 6.89 -0.29
CA ILE A 40 -3.50 5.53 0.21
C ILE A 40 -3.08 5.48 1.67
N ASN A 41 -3.84 4.74 2.49
CA ASN A 41 -3.54 4.57 3.91
C ASN A 41 -2.40 3.57 4.14
N LEU A 42 -1.20 4.10 4.41
CA LEU A 42 -0.02 3.30 4.70
C LEU A 42 -0.09 2.54 6.03
N GLU A 43 -0.93 2.95 7.00
CA GLU A 43 -1.13 2.22 8.25
C GLU A 43 -1.78 0.86 7.98
N LYS A 44 -2.62 0.78 6.94
CA LYS A 44 -3.23 -0.47 6.47
C LYS A 44 -2.33 -1.22 5.50
N THR A 45 -1.64 -0.50 4.60
CA THR A 45 -0.79 -1.12 3.58
C THR A 45 0.46 -1.78 4.18
N LEU A 46 1.10 -1.17 5.17
CA LEU A 46 2.33 -1.70 5.76
C LEU A 46 2.18 -3.12 6.36
N PRO A 47 1.20 -3.39 7.25
CA PRO A 47 1.02 -4.74 7.79
C PRO A 47 0.64 -5.75 6.68
N ALA A 48 -0.27 -5.37 5.77
CA ALA A 48 -0.64 -6.24 4.65
C ALA A 48 0.54 -6.57 3.73
N PHE A 49 1.45 -5.62 3.51
CA PHE A 49 2.69 -5.83 2.76
C PHE A 49 3.63 -6.81 3.48
N GLN A 50 3.77 -6.70 4.80
CA GLN A 50 4.59 -7.62 5.59
C GLN A 50 4.04 -9.06 5.53
N ASP A 51 2.72 -9.23 5.60
CA ASP A 51 2.07 -10.52 5.47
C ASP A 51 2.26 -11.11 4.06
N ALA A 52 2.08 -10.30 3.02
CA ALA A 52 2.34 -10.72 1.64
C ALA A 52 3.80 -11.15 1.44
N MET A 53 4.76 -10.38 1.98
CA MET A 53 6.19 -10.71 1.91
C MET A 53 6.50 -12.02 2.64
N LYS A 54 5.86 -12.28 3.79
CA LYS A 54 6.00 -13.55 4.52
C LYS A 54 5.47 -14.71 3.68
N PHE A 55 4.29 -14.56 3.08
CA PHE A 55 3.70 -15.57 2.21
C PHE A 55 4.60 -15.89 1.01
N VAL A 56 5.07 -14.88 0.28
CA VAL A 56 5.95 -15.07 -0.89
C VAL A 56 7.25 -15.77 -0.51
N ARG A 57 7.85 -15.42 0.64
CA ARG A 57 9.04 -16.11 1.16
C ARG A 57 8.79 -17.59 1.42
N GLN A 58 7.65 -17.92 2.03
CA GLN A 58 7.28 -19.32 2.30
C GLN A 58 7.02 -20.10 1.01
N LEU A 59 6.34 -19.48 0.05
CA LEU A 59 6.06 -20.09 -1.26
C LEU A 59 7.36 -20.39 -2.01
N SER A 60 8.26 -19.42 -2.09
CA SER A 60 9.56 -19.58 -2.72
C SER A 60 10.41 -20.67 -2.06
N ALA A 61 10.40 -20.74 -0.72
CA ALA A 61 11.09 -21.80 0.02
C ALA A 61 10.56 -23.21 -0.29
N LYS A 62 9.29 -23.34 -0.70
CA LYS A 62 8.65 -24.59 -1.08
C LYS A 62 8.85 -24.96 -2.57
N ARG A 63 9.67 -24.22 -3.31
CA ARG A 63 9.91 -24.36 -4.77
C ARG A 63 8.70 -24.01 -5.65
N GLY A 64 7.76 -23.21 -5.15
CA GLY A 64 6.57 -22.78 -5.89
C GLY A 64 5.35 -23.60 -5.52
#